data_AF-A0A7M7NS93-F1
#
_entry.id   AF-A0A7M7NS93-F1
#
_cell.length_a   1.000
_cell.length_b   1.000
_cell.length_c   1.000
_cell.angle_alpha   90.00
_cell.angle_beta   90.00
_cell.angle_gamma   90.00
#
_symmetry.space_group_name_H-M   'P 1'
#
loop_
_entity.id
_entity.type
_entity.pdbx_description
1 polymer ?
#
loop_
_entity_poly.entity_id
_entity_poly.type
_entity_poly.pdbx_seq_one_letter_code
_entity_poly.pdbx_strand_id
1 'polypeptide(L)'
;MTASLGVGKARSDKNAIQYMLKMCANMDVVKLSTVQKHKESLEKVVNKPEEGLVVVTDRPEDSFADLIQDIMYQVFKYINSSPGSSVLSTTVEKLSSLRSSNHSRENFNHVLCKLKEEIAKNSQSSDLQLSLMTCAKYLKVVTTFKLPSFYKY
;
A
#
# COMPACT_ATOMS: atom_id res chain seq x y z
N MET A 1 23.50 -4.74 19.97
CA MET A 1 23.68 -5.84 19.00
C MET A 1 22.68 -5.65 17.88
N THR A 2 23.08 -5.74 16.62
CA THR A 2 22.15 -5.58 15.49
C THR A 2 22.61 -6.45 14.31
N ALA A 3 21.66 -6.96 13.53
CA ALA A 3 21.93 -7.63 12.26
C ALA A 3 22.27 -6.64 11.12
N SER A 4 21.80 -5.38 11.24
CA SER A 4 22.08 -4.30 10.29
C SER A 4 22.10 -2.94 10.99
N LEU A 5 23.06 -2.09 10.62
CA LEU A 5 23.09 -0.71 11.11
C LEU A 5 22.07 0.20 10.40
N GLY A 6 21.63 -0.22 9.20
CA GLY A 6 20.85 0.61 8.30
C GLY A 6 21.66 1.78 7.72
N VAL A 7 21.15 2.34 6.63
CA VAL A 7 21.77 3.49 5.92
C VAL A 7 20.82 4.70 5.82
N GLY A 8 19.67 4.64 6.51
CA GLY A 8 18.64 5.68 6.48
C GLY A 8 18.13 5.93 5.06
N LYS A 9 18.02 7.21 4.68
CA LYS A 9 17.58 7.65 3.35
C LYS A 9 18.77 7.93 2.40
N ALA A 10 19.94 7.38 2.68
CA ALA A 10 21.12 7.61 1.85
C ALA A 10 20.90 7.08 0.42
N ARG A 11 21.25 7.91 -0.56
CA ARG A 11 21.22 7.56 -2.00
C ARG A 11 22.62 7.38 -2.59
N SER A 12 23.65 7.50 -1.75
CA SER A 12 25.05 7.36 -2.13
C SER A 12 25.86 6.81 -0.96
N ASP A 13 26.97 6.13 -1.27
CA ASP A 13 27.84 5.51 -0.27
C ASP A 13 28.37 6.54 0.74
N LYS A 14 28.75 7.74 0.28
CA LYS A 14 29.20 8.82 1.15
C LYS A 14 28.15 9.18 2.21
N ASN A 15 26.88 9.30 1.80
CA ASN A 15 25.78 9.61 2.72
C ASN A 15 25.48 8.43 3.65
N ALA A 16 25.63 7.19 3.17
CA ALA A 16 25.45 5.99 3.97
C ALA A 16 26.52 5.89 5.07
N ILE A 17 27.79 6.14 4.73
CA ILE A 17 28.90 6.16 5.69
C ILE A 17 28.68 7.24 6.73
N GLN A 18 28.26 8.45 6.34
CA GLN A 18 27.97 9.52 7.29
C GLN A 18 26.82 9.15 8.24
N TYR A 19 25.77 8.49 7.74
CA TYR A 19 24.68 7.98 8.57
C TYR A 19 25.19 6.93 9.58
N MET A 20 26.00 5.97 9.13
CA MET A 20 26.58 4.95 10.00
C MET A 20 27.51 5.54 11.06
N LEU A 21 28.35 6.52 10.70
CA LEU A 21 29.24 7.21 11.65
C LEU A 21 28.45 8.00 12.69
N LYS A 22 27.39 8.71 12.27
CA LYS A 22 26.48 9.38 13.21
C LYS A 22 25.86 8.39 14.19
N MET A 23 25.43 7.23 13.70
CA MET A 23 24.87 6.17 14.54
C MET A 23 25.91 5.63 15.54
N CYS A 24 27.16 5.43 15.09
CA CYS A 24 28.25 5.00 15.97
C CYS A 24 28.57 6.07 17.03
N ALA A 25 28.65 7.34 16.64
CA ALA A 25 28.90 8.46 17.56
C ALA A 25 27.80 8.59 18.63
N ASN A 26 26.53 8.41 18.25
CA ASN A 26 25.42 8.43 19.19
C ASN A 26 25.48 7.32 20.25
N MET A 27 26.14 6.20 19.93
CA MET A 27 26.27 5.04 20.81
C MET A 27 27.66 4.93 21.45
N ASP A 28 28.53 5.93 21.24
CA ASP A 28 29.94 5.92 21.64
C ASP A 28 30.69 4.65 21.19
N VAL A 29 30.39 4.20 19.97
CA VAL A 29 30.97 2.98 19.39
C VAL A 29 32.29 3.30 18.72
N VAL A 30 33.36 2.75 19.27
CA VAL A 30 34.72 2.86 18.72
C VAL A 30 35.00 1.79 17.66
N LYS A 31 34.30 0.66 17.69
CA LYS A 31 34.58 -0.49 16.80
C LYS A 31 33.32 -1.28 16.43
N LEU A 32 33.20 -1.57 15.12
CA LEU A 32 32.21 -2.50 14.59
C LEU A 32 32.79 -3.91 14.50
N SER A 33 32.18 -4.85 15.22
CA SER A 33 32.54 -6.26 15.15
C SER A 33 31.72 -6.95 14.07
N THR A 34 32.39 -7.44 13.02
CA THR A 34 31.79 -8.22 11.93
C THR A 34 32.59 -9.50 11.73
N VAL A 35 31.96 -10.56 11.21
CA VAL A 35 32.66 -11.83 10.97
C VAL A 35 33.60 -11.66 9.76
N GLN A 36 34.91 -11.62 10.04
CA GLN A 36 35.95 -11.48 9.00
C GLN A 36 36.72 -12.78 8.73
N LYS A 37 37.09 -13.52 9.80
CA LYS A 37 37.94 -14.73 9.70
C LYS A 37 37.17 -16.01 9.40
N HIS A 38 35.97 -16.17 9.97
CA HIS A 38 35.20 -17.41 9.91
C HIS A 38 33.95 -17.26 9.01
N LYS A 39 34.11 -16.62 7.85
CA LYS A 39 33.00 -16.39 6.91
C LYS A 39 32.42 -17.69 6.39
N GLU A 40 33.26 -18.66 6.03
CA GLU A 40 32.82 -19.98 5.55
C GLU A 40 32.00 -20.74 6.60
N SER A 41 32.40 -20.68 7.88
CA SER A 41 31.63 -21.28 8.97
C SER A 41 30.27 -20.58 9.15
N LEU A 42 30.23 -19.26 8.94
CA LEU A 42 28.98 -18.50 9.01
C LEU A 42 28.06 -18.85 7.84
N GLU A 43 28.58 -18.94 6.61
CA GLU A 43 27.81 -19.27 5.41
C GLU A 43 27.21 -20.68 5.46
N LYS A 44 27.87 -21.63 6.14
CA LYS A 44 27.32 -22.99 6.38
C LYS A 44 26.11 -23.00 7.32
N VAL A 45 26.01 -22.01 8.22
CA VAL A 45 24.93 -21.92 9.21
C VAL A 45 23.84 -20.93 8.77
N VAL A 46 24.23 -19.88 8.05
CA VAL A 46 23.34 -18.83 7.55
C VAL A 46 23.04 -19.10 6.09
N ASN A 47 21.86 -19.68 5.86
CA ASN A 47 21.36 -19.85 4.50
C ASN A 47 20.94 -18.48 3.93
N LYS A 48 21.73 -17.93 3.02
CA LYS A 48 21.36 -16.74 2.25
C LYS A 48 20.70 -17.21 0.94
N PRO A 49 19.40 -16.95 0.74
CA PRO A 49 18.74 -17.32 -0.51
C PRO A 49 19.37 -16.55 -1.68
N GLU A 50 19.46 -17.20 -2.83
CA GLU A 50 19.77 -16.53 -4.08
C GLU A 50 18.51 -15.80 -4.56
N GLU A 51 18.58 -14.47 -4.59
CA GLU A 51 17.46 -13.63 -5.03
C GLU A 51 17.61 -13.32 -6.52
N GLY A 52 16.69 -13.83 -7.34
CA GLY A 52 16.55 -13.50 -8.75
C GLY A 52 15.33 -12.62 -8.99
N LEU A 53 15.49 -11.55 -9.77
CA LEU A 53 14.38 -10.74 -10.24
C LEU A 53 14.02 -11.14 -11.67
N VAL A 54 12.80 -11.63 -11.86
CA VAL A 54 12.25 -11.90 -13.19
C VAL A 54 11.22 -10.84 -13.50
N VAL A 55 11.49 -10.03 -14.53
CA VAL A 55 10.53 -9.05 -15.04
C VAL A 55 9.50 -9.81 -15.87
N VAL A 56 8.25 -9.75 -15.46
CA VAL A 56 7.11 -10.36 -16.17
C VAL A 56 6.24 -9.25 -16.74
N THR A 57 5.78 -9.40 -17.97
CA THR A 57 4.87 -8.46 -18.63
C THR A 57 3.44 -8.68 -18.15
N ASP A 58 2.68 -7.59 -18.03
CA ASP A 58 1.26 -7.64 -17.71
C ASP A 58 0.41 -8.21 -18.85
N ARG A 59 -0.86 -8.50 -18.54
CA ARG A 59 -1.83 -8.93 -19.55
C ARG A 59 -2.09 -7.80 -20.53
N PRO A 60 -2.08 -8.05 -21.86
CA PRO A 60 -2.32 -6.99 -22.84
C PRO A 60 -3.75 -6.45 -22.80
N GLU A 61 -4.71 -7.29 -22.41
CA GLU A 61 -6.13 -6.94 -22.28
C GLU A 61 -6.74 -7.71 -21.10
N ASP A 62 -7.63 -7.05 -20.36
CA ASP A 62 -8.30 -7.62 -19.19
C ASP A 62 -9.77 -7.21 -19.13
N SER A 63 -10.59 -7.86 -19.96
CA SER A 63 -12.04 -7.63 -20.02
C SER A 63 -12.75 -7.88 -18.68
N PHE A 64 -12.18 -8.72 -17.81
CA PHE A 64 -12.71 -8.93 -16.46
C PHE A 64 -12.43 -7.73 -15.55
N ALA A 65 -11.25 -7.10 -15.66
CA ALA A 65 -10.98 -5.84 -14.95
C ALA A 65 -11.96 -4.74 -15.35
N ASP A 66 -12.28 -4.62 -16.64
CA ASP A 66 -13.19 -3.60 -17.14
C ASP A 66 -14.61 -3.78 -16.58
N LEU A 67 -15.13 -5.02 -16.59
CA LEU A 67 -16.44 -5.33 -15.99
C LEU A 67 -16.48 -5.02 -14.49
N ILE A 68 -15.39 -5.32 -13.78
CA ILE A 68 -15.28 -5.03 -12.35
C ILE A 68 -15.24 -3.51 -12.10
N GLN A 69 -14.54 -2.75 -12.93
CA GLN A 69 -14.51 -1.29 -12.86
C GLN A 69 -15.91 -0.70 -13.06
N ASP A 70 -16.69 -1.24 -13.99
CA ASP A 70 -18.07 -0.80 -14.22
C ASP A 70 -18.96 -1.08 -12.99
N ILE A 71 -18.82 -2.24 -12.36
CA ILE A 71 -19.56 -2.56 -11.13
C ILE A 71 -19.16 -1.61 -9.99
N MET A 72 -17.86 -1.34 -9.82
CA MET A 72 -17.38 -0.36 -8.84
C MET A 72 -17.98 1.02 -9.11
N TYR A 73 -18.02 1.45 -10.36
CA TYR A 73 -18.59 2.72 -10.78
C TYR A 73 -20.09 2.83 -10.45
N GLN A 74 -20.87 1.77 -10.69
CA GLN A 74 -22.29 1.76 -10.33
C GLN A 74 -22.49 1.93 -8.83
N VAL A 75 -21.68 1.27 -8.00
CA VAL A 75 -21.72 1.43 -6.54
C VAL A 75 -21.33 2.85 -6.12
N PHE A 76 -20.34 3.47 -6.77
CA PHE A 76 -20.00 4.88 -6.51
C PHE A 76 -21.11 5.84 -6.90
N LYS A 77 -21.71 5.65 -8.06
CA LYS A 77 -22.84 6.46 -8.53
C LYS A 77 -24.00 6.39 -7.54
N TYR A 78 -24.28 5.21 -7.00
CA TYR A 78 -25.31 5.02 -5.97
C TYR A 78 -25.00 5.83 -4.70
N ILE A 79 -23.76 5.73 -4.18
CA ILE A 79 -23.31 6.52 -3.01
C ILE A 79 -23.48 8.03 -3.26
N ASN A 80 -23.10 8.52 -4.44
CA ASN A 80 -23.19 9.94 -4.82
C ASN A 80 -24.62 10.44 -5.02
N SER A 81 -25.53 9.58 -5.49
CA SER A 81 -26.95 9.93 -5.65
C SER A 81 -27.73 9.92 -4.33
N SER A 82 -27.16 9.32 -3.28
CA SER A 82 -27.78 9.24 -1.96
C SER A 82 -27.47 10.48 -1.11
N PRO A 83 -28.20 10.74 0.00
CA PRO A 83 -27.82 11.74 0.99
C PRO A 83 -26.42 11.54 1.58
N GLY A 84 -25.79 10.39 1.35
CA GLY A 84 -24.38 10.13 1.68
C GLY A 84 -23.39 11.05 0.99
N SER A 85 -23.76 11.74 -0.10
CA SER A 85 -22.87 12.69 -0.79
C SER A 85 -22.48 13.90 0.07
N SER A 86 -23.35 14.38 0.97
CA SER A 86 -23.01 15.46 1.90
C SER A 86 -22.12 14.99 3.06
N VAL A 87 -22.22 13.70 3.40
CA VAL A 87 -21.46 13.04 4.47
C VAL A 87 -20.06 12.61 4.01
N LEU A 88 -19.87 12.40 2.70
CA LEU A 88 -18.68 11.75 2.10
C LEU A 88 -17.96 12.63 1.05
N SER A 89 -18.23 13.94 1.00
CA SER A 89 -17.76 14.85 -0.06
C SER A 89 -16.25 14.73 -0.36
N THR A 90 -15.41 14.69 0.68
CA THR A 90 -13.95 14.57 0.55
C THR A 90 -13.49 13.19 0.04
N THR A 91 -14.27 12.15 0.30
CA THR A 91 -13.92 10.76 -0.02
C THR A 91 -14.44 10.38 -1.41
N VAL A 92 -15.58 10.93 -1.82
CA VAL A 92 -16.14 10.83 -3.18
C VAL A 92 -15.24 11.53 -4.20
N GLU A 93 -14.71 12.71 -3.88
CA GLU A 93 -13.75 13.41 -4.75
C GLU A 93 -12.45 12.61 -4.93
N LYS A 94 -11.92 12.04 -3.83
CA LYS A 94 -10.74 11.17 -3.87
C LYS A 94 -11.00 9.89 -4.66
N LEU A 95 -12.16 9.27 -4.49
CA LEU A 95 -12.58 8.10 -5.28
C LEU A 95 -12.76 8.41 -6.76
N SER A 96 -13.23 9.62 -7.09
CA SER A 96 -13.36 10.08 -8.48
C SER A 96 -11.98 10.32 -9.11
N SER A 97 -11.01 10.83 -8.35
CA SER A 97 -9.61 10.99 -8.81
C SER A 97 -8.84 9.66 -8.95
N LEU A 98 -9.26 8.62 -8.21
CA LEU A 98 -8.73 7.26 -8.33
C LEU A 98 -9.17 6.58 -9.64
N ARG A 99 -10.22 7.06 -10.30
CA ARG A 99 -10.62 6.60 -11.64
C ARG A 99 -9.66 7.07 -12.74
N SER A 100 -9.11 8.28 -12.60
CA SER A 100 -8.29 8.94 -13.63
C SER A 100 -6.80 8.61 -13.52
N SER A 101 -6.37 8.02 -12.41
CA SER A 101 -4.97 7.67 -12.18
C SER A 101 -4.82 6.16 -12.10
N ASN A 102 -3.78 5.61 -12.72
CA ASN A 102 -3.38 4.19 -12.63
C ASN A 102 -2.84 3.87 -11.21
N HIS A 103 -3.64 4.17 -10.18
CA HIS A 103 -3.16 4.21 -8.80
C HIS A 103 -3.21 2.84 -8.15
N SER A 104 -2.20 2.57 -7.31
CA SER A 104 -2.03 1.28 -6.66
C SER A 104 -3.21 0.91 -5.76
N ARG A 105 -3.55 -0.39 -5.72
CA ARG A 105 -4.55 -1.02 -4.85
C ARG A 105 -4.44 -0.60 -3.37
N GLU A 106 -3.23 -0.29 -2.92
CA GLU A 106 -2.93 0.17 -1.58
C GLU A 106 -3.62 1.51 -1.26
N ASN A 107 -3.62 2.42 -2.23
CA ASN A 107 -4.28 3.71 -2.08
C ASN A 107 -5.80 3.56 -2.06
N PHE A 108 -6.36 2.66 -2.86
CA PHE A 108 -7.80 2.39 -2.85
C PHE A 108 -8.27 1.78 -1.52
N ASN A 109 -7.55 0.79 -0.98
CA ASN A 109 -7.87 0.18 0.31
C ASN A 109 -7.81 1.19 1.45
N HIS A 110 -6.81 2.07 1.43
CA HIS A 110 -6.70 3.15 2.41
C HIS A 110 -7.89 4.13 2.32
N VAL A 111 -8.33 4.48 1.11
CA VAL A 111 -9.53 5.32 0.91
C VAL A 111 -10.80 4.61 1.40
N LEU A 112 -10.94 3.30 1.17
CA LEU A 112 -12.05 2.52 1.74
C LEU A 112 -12.05 2.49 3.27
N CYS A 113 -10.88 2.43 3.91
CA CYS A 113 -10.79 2.49 5.37
C CYS A 113 -11.29 3.85 5.89
N LYS A 114 -10.84 4.95 5.27
CA LYS A 114 -11.30 6.30 5.61
C LYS A 114 -12.80 6.49 5.41
N LEU A 115 -13.33 5.96 4.31
CA LEU A 115 -14.78 5.97 4.05
C LEU A 115 -15.56 5.31 5.18
N LYS A 116 -15.13 4.14 5.66
CA LYS A 116 -15.80 3.44 6.77
C LYS A 116 -15.74 4.23 8.08
N GLU A 117 -14.61 4.87 8.35
CA GLU A 117 -14.46 5.74 9.53
C GLU A 117 -15.38 6.96 9.47
N GLU A 118 -15.53 7.60 8.31
CA GLU A 118 -16.43 8.75 8.12
C GLU A 118 -17.90 8.35 8.25
N ILE A 119 -18.30 7.21 7.66
CA ILE A 119 -19.67 6.66 7.81
C ILE A 119 -19.98 6.39 9.30
N ALA A 120 -19.01 5.84 10.05
CA ALA A 120 -19.19 5.55 11.47
C ALA A 120 -19.30 6.82 12.33
N LYS A 121 -18.63 7.92 11.96
CA LYS A 121 -18.61 9.17 12.74
C LYS A 121 -19.82 10.09 12.47
N ASN A 122 -20.33 10.12 11.25
CA ASN A 122 -21.36 11.09 10.81
C ASN A 122 -22.80 10.52 10.85
N SER A 123 -23.06 9.49 11.66
CA SER A 123 -24.34 8.78 11.65
C SER A 123 -25.49 9.60 12.22
N GLN A 124 -26.29 10.20 11.33
CA GLN A 124 -27.56 10.82 11.68
C GLN A 124 -28.78 9.90 11.47
N SER A 125 -28.66 8.83 10.67
CA SER A 125 -29.72 7.83 10.44
C SER A 125 -29.14 6.41 10.34
N SER A 126 -29.70 5.48 11.11
CA SER A 126 -29.28 4.07 11.17
C SER A 126 -29.40 3.36 9.81
N ASP A 127 -30.44 3.65 9.03
CA ASP A 127 -30.69 2.99 7.73
C ASP A 127 -29.72 3.48 6.64
N LEU A 128 -29.39 4.78 6.67
CA LEU A 128 -28.40 5.35 5.76
C LEU A 128 -26.99 4.82 6.08
N GLN A 129 -26.66 4.69 7.37
CA GLN A 129 -25.38 4.12 7.80
C GLN A 129 -25.26 2.65 7.34
N LEU A 130 -26.32 1.86 7.50
CA LEU A 130 -26.33 0.45 7.10
C LEU A 130 -26.15 0.27 5.58
N SER A 131 -26.87 1.07 4.78
CA SER A 131 -26.77 1.02 3.31
C SER A 131 -25.39 1.46 2.81
N LEU A 132 -24.82 2.53 3.35
CA LEU A 132 -23.47 2.99 3.00
C LEU A 132 -22.38 2.00 3.43
N MET A 133 -22.50 1.40 4.63
CA MET A 133 -21.57 0.39 5.11
C MET A 133 -21.63 -0.89 4.26
N THR A 134 -22.81 -1.23 3.75
CA THR A 134 -23.00 -2.33 2.81
C THR A 134 -22.31 -2.05 1.48
N CYS A 135 -22.44 -0.85 0.92
CA CYS A 135 -21.71 -0.44 -0.28
C CYS A 135 -20.18 -0.51 -0.06
N ALA A 136 -19.69 -0.05 1.08
CA ALA A 136 -18.27 -0.12 1.44
C ALA A 136 -17.76 -1.57 1.58
N LYS A 137 -18.62 -2.52 1.99
CA LYS A 137 -18.31 -3.94 2.01
C LYS A 137 -18.22 -4.51 0.60
N TYR A 138 -19.18 -4.20 -0.27
CA TYR A 138 -19.14 -4.62 -1.68
C TYR A 138 -17.90 -4.12 -2.40
N LEU A 139 -17.54 -2.85 -2.25
CA LEU A 139 -16.32 -2.30 -2.84
C LEU A 139 -15.05 -3.02 -2.38
N LYS A 140 -14.97 -3.41 -1.10
CA LYS A 140 -13.83 -4.19 -0.58
C LYS A 140 -13.76 -5.58 -1.22
N VAL A 141 -14.90 -6.25 -1.43
CA VAL A 141 -14.94 -7.56 -2.07
C VAL A 141 -14.47 -7.44 -3.52
N VAL A 142 -14.99 -6.44 -4.23
CA VAL A 142 -14.67 -6.19 -5.62
C VAL A 142 -13.17 -5.90 -5.83
N THR A 143 -12.52 -5.17 -4.92
CA THR A 143 -11.06 -4.95 -4.98
C THR A 143 -10.22 -6.10 -4.43
N THR A 144 -10.85 -7.05 -3.73
CA THR A 144 -10.15 -8.25 -3.25
C THR A 144 -9.87 -9.22 -4.40
N PHE A 145 -10.80 -9.32 -5.37
CA PHE A 145 -10.56 -10.07 -6.60
C PHE A 145 -9.25 -9.58 -7.23
N LYS A 146 -8.33 -10.52 -7.42
CA LYS A 146 -6.99 -10.27 -7.94
C LYS A 146 -7.13 -9.91 -9.42
N LEU A 147 -7.45 -8.65 -9.70
CA LEU A 147 -7.22 -8.07 -11.01
C LEU A 147 -5.70 -7.84 -11.13
N PRO A 148 -5.01 -8.57 -12.00
CA PRO A 148 -3.64 -8.25 -12.38
C PRO A 148 -3.64 -6.81 -12.88
N SER A 149 -2.73 -6.01 -12.34
CA SER A 149 -2.27 -4.77 -12.96
C SER A 149 -3.35 -3.75 -13.34
N PHE A 150 -3.86 -3.01 -12.35
CA PHE A 150 -4.13 -1.58 -12.55
C PHE A 150 -2.81 -0.82 -12.65
N TYR A 151 -2.02 -1.09 -13.70
CA TYR A 151 -0.80 -0.35 -14.00
C TYR A 151 -0.64 -0.28 -15.52
N LYS A 152 -1.37 0.63 -16.16
CA LYS A 152 -0.90 1.17 -17.44
C LYS A 152 0.25 2.13 -17.13
N TYR A 153 1.38 1.90 -17.79
CA TYR A 153 2.48 2.84 -17.93
C TYR A 153 1.99 4.18 -18.50
#